data_AF-A0A6M0BIN1-F1
#
_entry.id   AF-A0A6M0BIN1-F1
#
_cell.length_a   1.000
_cell.length_b   1.000
_cell.length_c   1.000
_cell.angle_alpha   90.00
_cell.angle_beta   90.00
_cell.angle_gamma   90.00
#
_symmetry.space_group_name_H-M   'P 1'
#
loop_
_entity.id
_entity.type
_entity.pdbx_description
1 polymer ?
#
loop_
_entity_poly.entity_id
_entity_poly.type
_entity_poly.pdbx_seq_one_letter_code
_entity_poly.pdbx_strand_id
1 'polypeptide(L)'
;MGNIFVIGPRKSGKTTYLAGLAHWSEGKMAFNQKMFTVHPLNEDAKYLAEQARNIIMPGASLEGTRLPVGGVSDLPVYSFQIEVKRKLHKNETINLVVKDAAGELFDELESESIKPEHEYLFQEFLSNDVEGCLIFLTGWQGNSDEYYAHKLRVFTKKLDFYERTKDLRIAVAITKCERGELWPGRLDPEVDLFDVHLPQTKLLLQSE
;
A
#
# COMPACT_ATOMS: atom_id res chain seq x y z
N MET A 1 -3.89 12.53 12.33
CA MET A 1 -3.01 12.57 11.15
C MET A 1 -2.96 11.13 10.72
N GLY A 2 -3.45 10.79 9.53
CA GLY A 2 -3.69 9.39 9.19
C GLY A 2 -2.38 8.64 9.09
N ASN A 3 -2.08 7.78 10.06
CA ASN A 3 -0.90 6.93 10.06
C ASN A 3 -1.27 5.57 9.48
N ILE A 4 -0.68 5.22 8.34
CA ILE A 4 -0.97 3.98 7.64
C ILE A 4 0.30 3.18 7.36
N PHE A 5 0.13 1.87 7.29
CA PHE A 5 1.15 0.98 6.75
C PHE A 5 0.81 0.62 5.30
N VAL A 6 1.84 0.57 4.45
CA VAL A 6 1.73 -0.07 3.13
C VAL A 6 2.49 -1.38 3.19
N ILE A 7 1.77 -2.49 2.97
CA ILE A 7 2.31 -3.84 3.02
C ILE A 7 2.03 -4.55 1.70
N GLY A 8 2.72 -5.67 1.47
CA GLY A 8 2.57 -6.47 0.27
C GLY A 8 3.88 -7.17 -0.10
N PRO A 9 3.84 -8.14 -1.03
CA PRO A 9 5.01 -8.93 -1.40
C PRO A 9 6.22 -8.09 -1.83
N ARG A 10 7.41 -8.69 -1.81
CA ARG A 10 8.59 -8.03 -2.35
C ARG A 10 8.39 -7.68 -3.82
N LYS A 11 8.86 -6.50 -4.23
CA LYS A 11 8.66 -5.94 -5.58
C LYS A 11 7.20 -5.66 -5.93
N SER A 12 6.29 -5.51 -4.96
CA SER A 12 4.88 -5.18 -5.24
C SER A 12 4.61 -3.75 -5.72
N GLY A 13 5.64 -2.90 -5.77
CA GLY A 13 5.52 -1.52 -6.23
C GLY A 13 5.11 -0.51 -5.14
N LYS A 14 5.19 -0.87 -3.86
CA LYS A 14 4.87 0.02 -2.72
C LYS A 14 5.65 1.33 -2.77
N THR A 15 6.97 1.24 -2.78
CA THR A 15 7.86 2.42 -2.83
C THR A 15 7.68 3.20 -4.13
N THR A 16 7.48 2.51 -5.26
CA THR A 16 7.18 3.17 -6.55
C THR A 16 5.86 3.96 -6.51
N TYR A 17 4.82 3.41 -5.87
CA TYR A 17 3.54 4.09 -5.68
C TYR A 17 3.72 5.34 -4.81
N LEU A 18 4.45 5.24 -3.70
CA LEU A 18 4.72 6.37 -2.82
C LEU A 18 5.60 7.44 -3.47
N ALA A 19 6.58 7.03 -4.27
CA ALA A 19 7.38 7.95 -5.08
C ALA A 19 6.53 8.68 -6.14
N GLY A 20 5.61 7.96 -6.78
CA GLY A 20 4.64 8.55 -7.70
C GLY A 20 3.71 9.56 -7.01
N LEU A 21 3.23 9.23 -5.79
CA LEU A 21 2.44 10.13 -4.96
C LEU A 21 3.24 11.39 -4.59
N ALA A 22 4.50 11.23 -4.17
CA ALA A 22 5.39 12.32 -3.83
C ALA A 22 5.66 13.28 -5.01
N HIS A 23 5.80 12.72 -6.22
CA HIS A 23 6.06 13.46 -7.45
C HIS A 23 4.79 14.00 -8.13
N TRP A 24 3.59 13.62 -7.66
CA TRP A 24 2.31 13.89 -8.33
C TRP A 24 2.11 15.37 -8.69
N SER A 25 2.42 16.28 -7.76
CA SER A 25 2.22 17.72 -7.95
C SER A 25 3.15 18.34 -8.99
N GLU A 26 4.32 17.74 -9.23
CA GLU A 26 5.31 18.22 -10.19
C GLU A 26 4.97 17.83 -11.63
N GLY A 27 4.12 16.82 -11.80
CA GLY A 27 3.65 16.39 -13.12
C GLY A 27 2.99 17.54 -13.89
N LYS A 28 3.34 17.66 -15.17
CA LYS A 28 2.71 18.59 -16.13
C LYS A 28 1.30 18.09 -16.49
N MET A 29 0.39 18.05 -15.52
CA MET A 29 -1.03 17.87 -15.80
C MET A 29 -1.67 19.22 -16.13
N ALA A 30 -2.63 19.23 -17.05
CA ALA A 30 -3.38 20.43 -17.37
C ALA A 30 -4.05 21.00 -16.10
N PHE A 31 -4.07 22.34 -15.97
CA PHE A 31 -4.56 23.03 -14.77
C PHE A 31 -6.01 22.64 -14.38
N ASN A 32 -6.81 22.18 -15.36
CA ASN A 32 -8.19 21.73 -15.19
C ASN A 32 -8.33 20.26 -14.72
N GLN A 33 -7.23 19.50 -14.57
CA GLN A 33 -7.25 18.09 -14.19
C GLN A 33 -6.76 17.81 -12.76
N LYS A 34 -6.11 18.77 -12.09
CA LYS A 34 -5.61 18.56 -10.71
C LYS A 34 -6.72 18.79 -9.68
N MET A 35 -7.50 17.74 -9.39
CA MET A 35 -8.48 17.73 -8.30
C MET A 35 -7.82 17.79 -6.92
N PHE A 36 -6.55 17.40 -6.82
CA PHE A 36 -5.77 17.49 -5.59
C PHE A 36 -4.30 17.81 -5.86
N THR A 37 -3.63 18.38 -4.86
CA THR A 37 -2.18 18.58 -4.79
C THR A 37 -1.60 17.79 -3.63
N VAL A 38 -0.43 17.22 -3.84
CA VAL A 38 0.33 16.47 -2.83
C VAL A 38 1.60 17.25 -2.49
N HIS A 39 1.85 17.44 -1.20
CA HIS A 39 3.02 18.11 -0.66
C HIS A 39 3.80 17.12 0.22
N PRO A 40 5.00 16.66 -0.20
CA PRO A 40 5.87 15.89 0.67
C PRO A 40 6.37 16.80 1.83
N LEU A 41 6.21 16.34 3.07
CA LEU A 41 6.47 17.14 4.26
C LEU A 41 7.85 16.87 4.87
N ASN A 42 8.25 15.60 4.99
CA ASN A 42 9.55 15.20 5.55
C ASN A 42 10.61 14.96 4.47
N GLU A 43 11.87 14.90 4.88
CA GLU A 43 13.01 14.70 3.97
C GLU A 43 12.92 13.37 3.20
N ASP A 44 12.45 12.29 3.83
CA ASP A 44 12.28 11.00 3.16
C ASP A 44 11.24 11.06 2.02
N ALA A 45 10.12 11.77 2.22
CA ALA A 45 9.11 11.94 1.17
C ALA A 45 9.61 12.86 0.05
N LYS A 46 10.42 13.88 0.36
CA LYS A 46 11.06 14.73 -0.65
C LYS A 46 12.08 13.94 -1.46
N TYR A 47 12.89 13.12 -0.78
CA TYR A 47 13.84 12.22 -1.43
C TYR A 47 13.11 11.25 -2.37
N LEU A 48 11.96 10.68 -1.97
CA LEU A 48 11.14 9.87 -2.87
C LEU A 48 10.71 10.62 -4.15
N ALA A 49 10.34 11.90 -4.04
CA ALA A 49 10.01 12.72 -5.22
C ALA A 49 11.22 12.90 -6.14
N GLU A 50 12.43 13.05 -5.58
CA GLU A 50 13.67 13.09 -6.36
C GLU A 50 13.99 11.74 -7.02
N GLN A 51 13.80 10.62 -6.30
CA GLN A 51 13.97 9.28 -6.85
C GLN A 51 12.99 9.01 -7.99
N ALA A 52 11.74 9.47 -7.87
CA ALA A 52 10.78 9.41 -8.97
C ALA A 52 11.28 10.17 -10.21
N ARG A 53 11.78 11.39 -10.02
CA ARG A 53 12.30 12.22 -11.11
C ARG A 53 13.56 11.66 -11.76
N ASN A 54 14.49 11.15 -10.96
CA ASN A 54 15.84 10.82 -11.40
C ASN A 54 16.04 9.33 -11.74
N ILE A 55 15.17 8.44 -11.25
CA ILE A 55 15.28 6.99 -11.45
C ILE A 55 14.05 6.44 -12.17
N ILE A 56 12.84 6.64 -11.62
CA ILE A 56 11.62 6.03 -12.18
C ILE A 56 11.30 6.62 -13.56
N MET A 57 11.31 7.95 -13.69
CA MET A 57 10.98 8.66 -14.93
C MET A 57 11.92 8.29 -16.10
N PRO A 58 13.25 8.15 -15.89
CA PRO A 58 14.15 7.58 -16.90
C PRO A 58 13.96 6.09 -17.22
N GLY A 59 13.06 5.39 -16.53
CA GLY A 59 12.77 3.97 -16.75
C GLY A 59 13.62 2.99 -15.92
N ALA A 60 14.36 3.48 -14.92
CA ALA A 60 15.11 2.63 -14.00
C ALA A 60 14.26 2.21 -12.80
N SER A 61 14.71 1.18 -12.07
CA SER A 61 14.00 0.63 -10.90
C SER A 61 14.65 1.13 -9.60
N LEU A 62 13.81 1.40 -8.60
CA LEU A 62 14.28 1.63 -7.22
C LEU A 62 14.81 0.35 -6.59
N GLU A 63 15.71 0.50 -5.61
CA GLU A 63 16.08 -0.61 -4.74
C GLU A 63 14.87 -1.11 -3.93
N GLY A 64 14.85 -2.40 -3.60
CA GLY A 64 13.80 -2.96 -2.76
C GLY A 64 13.96 -2.56 -1.30
N THR A 65 12.85 -2.20 -0.65
CA THR A 65 12.76 -1.97 0.79
C THR A 65 13.34 -3.16 1.55
N ARG A 66 14.29 -2.88 2.45
CA ARG A 66 14.96 -3.90 3.28
C ARG A 66 14.30 -3.91 4.66
N LEU A 67 14.43 -5.03 5.36
CA LEU A 67 14.07 -5.09 6.78
C LEU A 67 14.93 -4.08 7.57
N PRO A 68 14.33 -3.29 8.47
CA PRO A 68 15.08 -2.36 9.29
C PRO A 68 16.02 -3.12 10.24
N VAL A 69 17.30 -2.76 10.24
CA VAL A 69 18.32 -3.43 11.07
C VAL A 69 18.31 -2.84 12.49
N GLY A 70 18.01 -1.55 12.64
CA GLY A 70 17.94 -0.84 13.92
C GLY A 70 16.56 -0.80 14.58
N GLY A 71 15.58 -1.57 14.08
CA GLY A 71 14.24 -1.63 14.69
C GLY A 71 13.22 -0.67 14.06
N VAL A 72 12.14 -0.35 14.78
CA VAL A 72 11.05 0.53 14.30
C VAL A 72 11.56 1.88 13.78
N SER A 73 12.61 2.43 14.39
CA SER A 73 13.19 3.74 14.02
C SER A 73 13.74 3.78 12.60
N ASP A 74 14.11 2.63 12.04
CA ASP A 74 14.71 2.53 10.72
C ASP A 74 13.68 2.21 9.64
N LEU A 75 12.38 2.14 10.00
CA LEU A 75 11.31 1.99 9.01
C LEU A 75 11.25 3.24 8.13
N PRO A 76 11.18 3.08 6.79
CA PRO A 76 10.95 4.23 5.92
C PRO A 76 9.59 4.86 6.20
N VAL A 77 9.60 6.12 6.65
CA VAL A 77 8.40 6.88 6.98
C VAL A 77 8.27 8.07 6.04
N TYR A 78 7.11 8.21 5.40
CA TYR A 78 6.84 9.28 4.44
C TYR A 78 5.64 10.10 4.88
N SER A 79 5.82 11.40 5.04
CA SER A 79 4.76 12.32 5.43
C SER A 79 4.29 13.15 4.23
N PHE A 80 2.98 13.19 4.02
CA PHE A 80 2.34 13.92 2.94
C PHE A 80 1.21 14.80 3.47
N GLN A 81 1.04 15.95 2.83
CA GLN A 81 -0.18 16.75 2.91
C GLN A 81 -0.87 16.74 1.54
N ILE A 82 -2.11 16.28 1.49
CA ILE A 82 -2.92 16.21 0.28
C ILE A 82 -4.02 17.26 0.39
N GLU A 83 -4.02 18.26 -0.48
CA GLU A 83 -5.07 19.27 -0.56
C GLU A 83 -6.03 18.91 -1.68
N VAL A 84 -7.30 18.68 -1.35
CA VAL A 84 -8.35 18.33 -2.30
C VAL A 84 -9.19 19.57 -2.57
N LYS A 85 -9.21 20.00 -3.84
CA LYS A 85 -9.99 21.15 -4.29
C LYS A 85 -11.42 20.73 -4.58
N ARG A 86 -12.38 21.24 -3.81
CA ARG A 86 -13.81 20.99 -4.03
C ARG A 86 -14.46 22.25 -4.61
N LYS A 87 -15.18 22.13 -5.73
CA LYS A 87 -15.80 23.30 -6.40
C LYS A 87 -16.94 23.93 -5.60
N LEU A 88 -17.65 23.13 -4.80
CA LEU A 88 -18.87 23.53 -4.07
C LEU A 88 -18.73 23.44 -2.54
N HIS A 89 -17.62 22.89 -2.05
CA HIS A 89 -17.36 22.69 -0.61
C HIS A 89 -16.02 23.30 -0.23
N LYS A 90 -15.78 23.43 1.08
CA LYS A 90 -14.46 23.82 1.58
C LYS A 90 -13.43 22.81 1.09
N ASN A 91 -12.26 23.32 0.71
CA ASN A 91 -11.12 22.46 0.43
C ASN A 91 -10.80 21.62 1.65
N GLU A 92 -10.43 20.36 1.40
CA GLU A 92 -10.09 19.42 2.44
C GLU A 92 -8.58 19.17 2.41
N THR A 93 -7.98 19.09 3.60
CA THR A 93 -6.57 18.79 3.75
C THR A 93 -6.44 17.48 4.49
N ILE A 94 -5.75 16.52 3.86
CA ILE A 94 -5.48 15.20 4.42
C ILE A 94 -3.99 15.17 4.76
N ASN A 95 -3.66 15.02 6.04
CA ASN A 95 -2.29 14.79 6.48
C ASN A 95 -2.10 13.29 6.68
N LEU A 96 -1.18 12.69 5.93
CA LEU A 96 -0.94 11.27 5.85
C LEU A 96 0.51 10.96 6.23
N VAL A 97 0.72 10.03 7.15
CA VAL A 97 2.01 9.40 7.44
C VAL A 97 1.94 7.98 6.96
N VAL A 98 2.92 7.57 6.15
CA VAL A 98 2.97 6.24 5.55
C VAL A 98 4.25 5.54 5.96
N LYS A 99 4.13 4.34 6.51
CA LYS A 99 5.25 3.44 6.77
C LYS A 99 5.30 2.38 5.66
N ASP A 100 6.40 2.37 4.90
CA ASP A 100 6.61 1.39 3.83
C ASP A 100 7.27 0.14 4.40
N ALA A 101 6.49 -0.94 4.53
CA ALA A 101 6.98 -2.18 5.08
C ALA A 101 7.84 -2.97 4.08
N ALA A 102 8.84 -3.68 4.57
CA ALA A 102 9.57 -4.66 3.77
C ALA A 102 8.63 -5.79 3.30
N GLY A 103 8.96 -6.45 2.18
CA GLY A 103 8.11 -7.52 1.64
C GLY A 103 8.01 -8.73 2.58
N GLU A 104 9.06 -8.94 3.36
CA GLU A 104 9.20 -9.99 4.35
C GLU A 104 8.13 -9.89 5.45
N LEU A 105 7.66 -8.68 5.80
CA LEU A 105 6.55 -8.49 6.74
C LEU A 105 5.26 -9.13 6.20
N PHE A 106 5.01 -8.99 4.89
CA PHE A 106 3.86 -9.61 4.23
C PHE A 106 4.00 -11.13 4.17
N ASP A 107 5.23 -11.63 3.99
CA ASP A 107 5.48 -13.07 3.97
C ASP A 107 5.11 -13.70 5.31
N GLU A 108 5.38 -13.03 6.43
CA GLU A 108 5.10 -13.52 7.78
C GLU A 108 3.64 -13.39 8.24
N LEU A 109 2.77 -12.81 7.41
CA LEU A 109 1.32 -12.78 7.69
C LEU A 109 0.70 -14.18 7.70
N GLU A 110 1.29 -15.16 6.99
CA GLU A 110 0.77 -16.53 6.95
C GLU A 110 1.19 -17.39 8.15
N SER A 111 2.20 -16.95 8.89
CA SER A 111 2.74 -17.74 10.00
C SER A 111 1.91 -17.55 11.26
N GLU A 112 1.57 -18.64 11.94
CA GLU A 112 0.89 -18.58 13.25
C GLU A 112 1.74 -17.87 14.31
N SER A 113 3.07 -17.97 14.21
CA SER A 113 4.02 -17.26 15.04
C SER A 113 4.76 -16.19 14.24
N ILE A 114 4.97 -15.02 14.85
CA ILE A 114 5.85 -13.98 14.30
C ILE A 114 7.27 -14.36 14.68
N LYS A 115 8.23 -14.14 13.77
CA LYS A 115 9.63 -14.36 14.12
C LYS A 115 10.04 -13.38 15.22
N PRO A 116 10.75 -13.80 16.29
CA PRO A 116 11.13 -12.90 17.38
C PRO A 116 11.84 -11.63 16.91
N GLU A 117 12.64 -11.73 15.84
CA GLU A 117 13.34 -10.60 15.23
C GLU A 117 12.43 -9.57 14.53
N HIS A 118 11.16 -9.89 14.24
CA HIS A 118 10.21 -8.97 13.59
C HIS A 118 9.01 -8.62 14.46
N GLU A 119 8.95 -9.14 15.69
CA GLU A 119 7.88 -8.90 16.65
C GLU A 119 7.62 -7.39 16.85
N TYR A 120 8.69 -6.59 16.94
CA TYR A 120 8.58 -5.14 17.09
C TYR A 120 7.88 -4.46 15.91
N LEU A 121 8.02 -4.98 14.68
CA LEU A 121 7.36 -4.44 13.49
C LEU A 121 5.87 -4.73 13.51
N PHE A 122 5.49 -5.92 13.97
CA PHE A 122 4.09 -6.29 14.11
C PHE A 122 3.41 -5.52 15.25
N GLN A 123 4.11 -5.32 16.37
CA GLN A 123 3.61 -4.48 17.46
C GLN A 123 3.41 -3.04 17.00
N GLU A 124 4.35 -2.48 16.23
CA GLU A 124 4.20 -1.16 15.65
C GLU A 124 3.03 -1.10 14.65
N PHE A 125 2.96 -2.07 13.74
CA PHE A 125 1.91 -2.17 12.72
C PHE A 125 0.51 -2.29 13.32
N LEU A 126 0.37 -3.08 14.39
CA LEU A 126 -0.89 -3.35 15.08
C LEU A 126 -1.10 -2.42 16.27
N SER A 127 -0.26 -1.41 16.49
CA SER A 127 -0.46 -0.39 17.51
C SER A 127 -1.71 0.47 17.22
N ASN A 128 -2.34 0.97 18.29
CA ASN A 128 -3.53 1.83 18.21
C ASN A 128 -3.28 3.17 17.50
N ASP A 129 -2.01 3.55 17.31
CA ASP A 129 -1.62 4.75 16.58
C ASP A 129 -1.70 4.57 15.05
N VAL A 130 -1.89 3.35 14.56
CA VAL A 130 -2.07 3.05 13.13
C VAL A 130 -3.55 3.04 12.79
N GLU A 131 -3.99 3.97 11.94
CA GLU A 131 -5.39 4.13 11.54
C GLU A 131 -5.78 3.20 10.37
N GLY A 132 -4.80 2.71 9.61
CA GLY A 132 -5.10 1.83 8.48
C GLY A 132 -3.91 1.12 7.83
N CYS A 133 -4.24 0.23 6.92
CA CYS A 133 -3.31 -0.59 6.15
C CYS A 133 -3.73 -0.64 4.69
N LEU A 134 -2.78 -0.42 3.79
CA LEU A 134 -2.93 -0.62 2.36
C LEU A 134 -2.13 -1.84 1.92
N ILE A 135 -2.82 -2.88 1.46
CA ILE A 135 -2.23 -4.16 1.07
C ILE A 135 -2.11 -4.22 -0.45
N PHE A 136 -0.89 -4.36 -0.95
CA PHE A 136 -0.61 -4.54 -2.38
C PHE A 136 -0.53 -6.01 -2.74
N LEU A 137 -1.34 -6.45 -3.69
CA LEU A 137 -1.31 -7.79 -4.29
C LEU A 137 -0.73 -7.70 -5.70
N THR A 138 0.25 -8.54 -6.03
CA THR A 138 0.98 -8.46 -7.31
C THR A 138 1.09 -9.80 -7.98
N GLY A 139 0.14 -10.05 -8.87
CA GLY A 139 -0.05 -11.32 -9.54
C GLY A 139 -1.43 -11.89 -9.22
N TRP A 140 -2.03 -12.53 -10.19
CA TRP A 140 -3.32 -13.21 -10.08
C TRP A 140 -3.33 -14.45 -10.99
N GLN A 141 -2.14 -15.02 -11.22
CA GLN A 141 -1.93 -16.16 -12.10
C GLN A 141 -1.49 -17.37 -11.26
N GLY A 142 -1.81 -18.58 -11.75
CA GLY A 142 -1.49 -19.81 -11.02
C GLY A 142 -2.21 -19.84 -9.67
N ASN A 143 -1.48 -20.13 -8.60
CA ASN A 143 -2.04 -20.34 -7.26
C ASN A 143 -2.18 -19.04 -6.44
N SER A 144 -2.16 -17.86 -7.07
CA SER A 144 -2.25 -16.57 -6.37
C SER A 144 -3.50 -16.43 -5.51
N ASP A 145 -4.64 -16.96 -5.94
CA ASP A 145 -5.89 -16.86 -5.19
C ASP A 145 -5.83 -17.60 -3.86
N GLU A 146 -5.46 -18.88 -3.88
CA GLU A 146 -5.31 -19.67 -2.65
C GLU A 146 -4.24 -19.06 -1.74
N TYR A 147 -3.12 -18.59 -2.32
CA TYR A 147 -2.04 -17.93 -1.60
C TYR A 147 -2.52 -16.67 -0.85
N TYR A 148 -3.27 -15.78 -1.52
CA TYR A 148 -3.76 -14.56 -0.88
C TYR A 148 -4.90 -14.85 0.09
N ALA A 149 -5.85 -15.72 -0.25
CA ALA A 149 -6.95 -16.10 0.62
C ALA A 149 -6.44 -16.73 1.92
N HIS A 150 -5.42 -17.60 1.85
CA HIS A 150 -4.79 -18.18 3.03
C HIS A 150 -4.14 -17.10 3.90
N LYS A 151 -3.30 -16.24 3.31
CA LYS A 151 -2.61 -15.15 4.03
C LYS A 151 -3.56 -14.20 4.71
N LEU A 152 -4.58 -13.73 3.99
CA LEU A 152 -5.55 -12.79 4.52
C LEU A 152 -6.39 -13.44 5.62
N ARG A 153 -6.73 -14.73 5.52
CA ARG A 153 -7.45 -15.45 6.58
C ARG A 153 -6.64 -15.54 7.87
N VAL A 154 -5.35 -15.84 7.77
CA VAL A 154 -4.46 -15.84 8.95
C VAL A 154 -4.31 -14.42 9.49
N PHE A 155 -4.17 -13.43 8.60
CA PHE A 155 -4.08 -12.03 9.00
C PHE A 155 -5.32 -11.55 9.76
N THR A 156 -6.54 -11.88 9.32
CA THR A 156 -7.78 -11.56 10.04
C THR A 156 -7.79 -12.13 11.46
N LYS A 157 -7.33 -13.38 11.65
CA LYS A 157 -7.20 -13.96 13.00
C LYS A 157 -6.22 -13.19 13.87
N LYS A 158 -5.12 -12.68 13.29
CA LYS A 158 -4.18 -11.82 14.02
C LYS A 158 -4.84 -10.50 14.39
N LEU A 159 -5.58 -9.86 13.47
CA LEU A 159 -6.32 -8.63 13.79
C LEU A 159 -7.28 -8.85 14.95
N ASP A 160 -8.00 -9.97 14.98
CA ASP A 160 -8.89 -10.30 16.09
C ASP A 160 -8.12 -10.50 17.41
N PHE A 161 -6.99 -11.22 17.37
CA PHE A 161 -6.13 -11.40 18.55
C PHE A 161 -5.58 -10.08 19.12
N TYR A 162 -5.24 -9.12 18.28
CA TYR A 162 -4.79 -7.78 18.68
C TYR A 162 -5.95 -6.77 18.86
N GLU A 163 -7.20 -7.23 18.81
CA GLU A 163 -8.42 -6.42 18.93
C GLU A 163 -8.54 -5.28 17.89
N ARG A 164 -7.92 -5.46 16.71
CA ARG A 164 -7.81 -4.45 15.64
C ARG A 164 -8.90 -4.51 14.57
N THR A 165 -9.77 -5.51 14.59
CA THR A 165 -10.79 -5.74 13.55
C THR A 165 -11.80 -4.58 13.40
N LYS A 166 -12.00 -3.77 14.45
CA LYS A 166 -13.01 -2.71 14.48
C LYS A 166 -12.48 -1.32 14.14
N ASP A 167 -11.17 -1.10 14.28
CA ASP A 167 -10.57 0.23 14.24
C ASP A 167 -9.47 0.37 13.17
N LEU A 168 -8.85 -0.72 12.73
CA LEU A 168 -7.88 -0.70 11.64
C LEU A 168 -8.59 -0.76 10.28
N ARG A 169 -8.51 0.32 9.50
CA ARG A 169 -9.07 0.34 8.14
C ARG A 169 -8.16 -0.37 7.15
N ILE A 170 -8.67 -1.38 6.46
CA ILE A 170 -7.91 -2.13 5.46
C ILE A 170 -8.38 -1.78 4.06
N ALA A 171 -7.43 -1.43 3.20
CA ALA A 171 -7.63 -1.28 1.78
C ALA A 171 -6.76 -2.29 1.04
N VAL A 172 -7.30 -2.94 0.02
CA VAL A 172 -6.57 -3.87 -0.84
C VAL A 172 -6.46 -3.28 -2.24
N ALA A 173 -5.26 -3.28 -2.80
CA ALA A 173 -4.99 -2.85 -4.15
C ALA A 173 -4.28 -3.96 -4.92
N ILE A 174 -4.81 -4.32 -6.08
CA ILE A 174 -4.07 -5.15 -7.04
C ILE A 174 -3.22 -4.20 -7.87
N THR A 175 -1.91 -4.42 -7.85
CA THR A 175 -0.96 -3.62 -8.61
C THR A 175 -0.33 -4.46 -9.72
N LYS A 176 0.38 -3.78 -10.62
CA LYS A 176 0.95 -4.36 -11.84
C LYS A 176 -0.09 -4.90 -12.83
N CYS A 177 -1.25 -4.24 -12.91
CA CYS A 177 -2.35 -4.59 -13.80
C CYS A 177 -2.09 -4.29 -15.28
N GLU A 178 -0.90 -3.80 -15.64
CA GLU A 178 -0.47 -3.62 -17.03
C GLU A 178 -0.27 -4.97 -17.74
N ARG A 179 -1.11 -5.25 -18.75
CA ARG A 179 -0.97 -6.39 -19.67
C ARG A 179 -0.73 -5.88 -21.09
N GLY A 180 -0.04 -6.69 -21.90
CA GLY A 180 0.03 -6.50 -23.35
C GLY A 180 -1.24 -6.95 -24.10
N GLU A 181 -2.22 -7.50 -23.39
CA GLU A 181 -3.47 -8.01 -23.94
C GLU A 181 -4.61 -6.99 -23.81
N LEU A 182 -5.53 -6.99 -24.79
CA LEU A 182 -6.75 -6.17 -24.75
C LEU A 182 -7.63 -6.63 -23.57
N TRP A 183 -8.04 -5.68 -22.74
CA TRP A 183 -8.79 -5.96 -21.52
C TRP A 183 -10.19 -5.31 -21.60
N PRO A 184 -11.18 -6.02 -22.17
CA PRO A 184 -12.48 -5.44 -22.49
C PRO A 184 -13.27 -5.01 -21.24
N GLY A 185 -13.08 -5.65 -20.07
CA GLY A 185 -13.67 -5.26 -18.80
C GLY A 185 -12.70 -4.61 -17.81
N ARG A 186 -11.65 -3.91 -18.28
CA ARG A 186 -10.76 -3.09 -17.42
C ARG A 186 -11.52 -2.07 -16.55
N LEU A 187 -12.71 -1.68 -16.97
CA LEU A 187 -13.59 -0.76 -16.24
C LEU A 187 -14.36 -1.44 -15.09
N ASP A 188 -14.37 -2.77 -15.04
CA ASP A 188 -14.98 -3.59 -14.00
C ASP A 188 -13.99 -4.65 -13.49
N PRO A 189 -13.00 -4.25 -12.68
CA PRO A 189 -12.00 -5.16 -12.14
C PRO A 189 -12.62 -6.21 -11.20
N GLU A 190 -13.81 -5.96 -10.64
CA GLU A 190 -14.45 -6.95 -9.78
C GLU A 190 -14.82 -8.21 -10.57
N VAL A 191 -15.43 -8.02 -11.75
CA VAL A 191 -15.81 -9.12 -12.63
C VAL A 191 -14.58 -9.70 -13.35
N ASP A 192 -13.77 -8.86 -13.99
CA ASP A 192 -12.72 -9.36 -14.89
C ASP A 192 -11.48 -9.88 -14.16
N LEU A 193 -11.23 -9.44 -12.92
CA LEU A 193 -10.02 -9.79 -12.18
C LEU A 193 -10.36 -10.62 -10.94
N PHE A 194 -11.26 -10.14 -10.08
CA PHE A 194 -11.55 -10.87 -8.85
C PHE A 194 -12.39 -12.12 -9.07
N ASP A 195 -13.49 -12.06 -9.84
CA ASP A 195 -14.33 -13.25 -10.08
C ASP A 195 -13.60 -14.34 -10.90
N VAL A 196 -12.77 -13.92 -11.85
CA VAL A 196 -12.06 -14.85 -12.74
C VAL A 196 -10.80 -15.42 -12.10
N HIS A 197 -10.00 -14.56 -11.45
CA HIS A 197 -8.64 -14.92 -11.04
C HIS A 197 -8.42 -14.99 -9.54
N LEU A 198 -9.26 -14.33 -8.73
CA LEU A 198 -9.12 -14.28 -7.27
C LEU A 198 -10.44 -14.56 -6.52
N PRO A 199 -11.24 -15.59 -6.89
CA PRO A 199 -12.58 -15.78 -6.34
C PRO A 199 -12.58 -16.07 -4.84
N GLN A 200 -11.64 -16.85 -4.31
CA GLN A 200 -11.56 -17.13 -2.86
C GLN A 200 -11.16 -15.88 -2.09
N THR A 201 -10.20 -15.13 -2.62
CA THR A 201 -9.76 -13.86 -2.04
C THR A 201 -10.91 -12.86 -2.01
N LYS A 202 -11.69 -12.76 -3.10
CA LYS A 202 -12.88 -11.91 -3.18
C LYS A 202 -13.90 -12.27 -2.11
N LEU A 203 -14.26 -13.55 -2.01
CA LEU A 203 -15.23 -14.03 -1.02
C LEU A 203 -14.80 -13.68 0.41
N LEU A 204 -13.53 -13.87 0.73
CA LEU A 204 -12.98 -13.52 2.04
C LEU A 204 -13.06 -12.01 2.32
N LEU A 205 -12.73 -11.16 1.34
CA LEU A 205 -12.78 -9.71 1.50
C LEU A 205 -14.20 -9.15 1.61
N GLN A 206 -15.22 -9.92 1.19
CA GLN A 206 -16.63 -9.54 1.30
C GLN A 206 -17.33 -10.11 2.53
N SER A 207 -16.76 -11.15 3.17
CA SER A 207 -17.38 -11.85 4.30
C SER A 207 -17.07 -11.23 5.67
N GLU A 208 -16.10 -10.33 5.74
CA GLU A 208 -15.66 -9.60 6.94
C GLU A 208 -16.15 -8.15 6.91
#